data_AF-A0A9D9BWS1-F1
#
_entry.id   AF-A0A9D9BWS1-F1
#
_cell.length_a   1.000
_cell.length_b   1.000
_cell.length_c   1.000
_cell.angle_alpha   90.00
_cell.angle_beta   90.00
_cell.angle_gamma   90.00
#
_symmetry.space_group_name_H-M   'P 1'
#
loop_
_entity.id
_entity.type
_entity.pdbx_description
1 polymer ?
#
loop_
_entity_poly.entity_id
_entity_poly.type
_entity_poly.pdbx_seq_one_letter_code
_entity_poly.pdbx_strand_id
1 'polypeptide(L)'
;MKASKYKFFIFVNLIMLFNCLNSYYSAQTKQNSIIKLFCLQSVKEEMMKAEMVYSEKIANETCDCYYEEFTQTASHQEAKTKCELETKENLNHNRKI
;
A
#
# COMPACT_ATOMS: atom_id res chain seq x y z
N MET A 1 32.93 -18.66 -33.48
CA MET A 1 31.50 -18.35 -33.74
C MET A 1 30.52 -18.85 -32.66
N LYS A 2 30.73 -20.02 -32.02
CA LYS A 2 29.83 -20.55 -30.97
C LYS A 2 29.74 -19.69 -29.68
N ALA A 3 30.87 -19.19 -29.17
CA ALA A 3 30.91 -18.38 -27.94
C ALA A 3 30.16 -17.03 -28.08
N SER A 4 30.17 -16.43 -29.27
CA SER A 4 29.45 -15.16 -29.55
C SER A 4 27.94 -15.33 -29.49
N LYS A 5 27.40 -16.46 -29.98
CA LYS A 5 25.97 -16.77 -29.93
C LYS A 5 25.50 -17.01 -28.49
N TYR A 6 26.31 -17.67 -27.68
CA TYR A 6 26.00 -17.91 -26.25
C TYR A 6 25.97 -16.61 -25.45
N LYS A 7 26.95 -15.72 -25.66
CA LYS A 7 26.96 -14.38 -25.06
C LYS A 7 25.75 -13.54 -25.47
N PHE A 8 25.36 -13.59 -26.74
CA PHE A 8 24.16 -12.90 -27.23
C PHE A 8 22.89 -13.45 -26.56
N PHE A 9 22.77 -14.77 -26.42
CA PHE A 9 21.61 -15.41 -25.80
C PHE A 9 21.49 -15.07 -24.31
N ILE A 10 22.62 -14.98 -23.59
CA ILE A 10 22.67 -14.49 -22.20
C ILE A 10 22.21 -13.04 -22.13
N PHE A 11 22.69 -12.19 -23.05
CA PHE A 11 22.35 -10.77 -23.06
C PHE A 11 20.85 -10.53 -23.31
N VAL A 12 20.26 -11.25 -24.26
CA VAL A 12 18.81 -11.18 -24.55
C VAL A 12 17.98 -11.66 -23.36
N ASN A 13 18.37 -12.76 -22.70
CA ASN A 13 17.70 -13.21 -21.47
C ASN A 13 17.80 -12.20 -20.34
N LEU A 14 18.96 -11.55 -20.17
CA LEU A 14 19.16 -10.50 -19.18
C LEU A 14 18.20 -9.33 -19.41
N ILE A 15 18.10 -8.85 -20.66
CA ILE A 15 17.19 -7.76 -21.04
C ILE A 15 15.73 -8.14 -20.75
N MET A 16 15.33 -9.38 -21.07
CA MET A 16 13.96 -9.84 -20.77
C MET A 16 13.67 -9.82 -19.26
N LEU A 17 14.60 -10.31 -18.44
CA LEU A 17 14.46 -10.29 -16.98
C LEU A 17 14.34 -8.87 -16.43
N PHE A 18 15.17 -7.93 -16.90
CA PHE A 18 15.08 -6.52 -16.48
C PHE A 18 13.73 -5.89 -16.84
N ASN A 19 13.17 -6.21 -18.01
CA ASN A 19 11.85 -5.73 -18.40
C ASN A 19 10.73 -6.32 -17.53
N CYS A 20 10.81 -7.62 -17.19
CA CYS A 20 9.85 -8.26 -16.29
C CYS A 20 9.90 -7.65 -14.89
N LEU A 21 11.09 -7.40 -14.35
CA LEU A 21 11.26 -6.75 -13.05
C LEU A 21 10.70 -5.32 -13.07
N ASN A 22 11.02 -4.51 -14.08
CA ASN A 22 10.50 -3.14 -14.19
C ASN A 22 8.97 -3.09 -14.28
N SER A 23 8.37 -4.02 -15.03
CA SER A 23 6.92 -4.15 -15.12
C SER A 23 6.30 -4.51 -13.77
N TYR A 24 6.89 -5.46 -13.05
CA TYR A 24 6.46 -5.86 -11.71
C TYR A 24 6.52 -4.70 -10.71
N TYR A 25 7.65 -3.97 -10.63
CA TYR A 25 7.78 -2.80 -9.76
C TYR A 25 6.80 -1.69 -10.14
N SER A 26 6.55 -1.47 -11.44
CA SER A 26 5.55 -0.49 -11.91
C SER A 26 4.12 -0.90 -11.57
N ALA A 27 3.81 -2.19 -11.64
CA ALA A 27 2.50 -2.73 -11.24
C ALA A 27 2.30 -2.65 -9.73
N GLN A 28 3.34 -2.94 -8.95
CA GLN A 28 3.33 -2.86 -7.49
C GLN A 28 3.14 -1.41 -7.01
N THR A 29 3.91 -0.46 -7.54
CA THR A 29 3.73 0.97 -7.24
C THR A 29 2.33 1.47 -7.58
N LYS A 30 1.78 1.06 -8.74
CA LYS A 30 0.38 1.37 -9.10
C LYS A 30 -0.63 0.75 -8.14
N GLN A 31 -0.50 -0.53 -7.78
CA GLN A 31 -1.38 -1.16 -6.80
C GLN A 31 -1.32 -0.45 -5.45
N ASN A 32 -0.12 -0.09 -4.97
CA ASN A 32 0.06 0.65 -3.72
C ASN A 32 -0.66 2.01 -3.74
N SER A 33 -0.57 2.73 -4.86
CA SER A 33 -1.25 4.02 -5.04
C SER A 33 -2.78 3.89 -5.04
N ILE A 34 -3.31 2.83 -5.66
CA ILE A 34 -4.75 2.55 -5.72
C ILE A 34 -5.28 2.15 -4.35
N ILE A 35 -4.59 1.26 -3.64
CA ILE A 35 -4.96 0.82 -2.29
C ILE A 35 -5.00 2.03 -1.33
N LYS A 36 -3.98 2.91 -1.39
CA LYS A 36 -3.93 4.12 -0.57
C LYS A 36 -5.09 5.07 -0.89
N LEU A 37 -5.42 5.26 -2.16
CA LEU A 37 -6.55 6.10 -2.58
C LEU A 37 -7.89 5.57 -2.03
N PHE A 38 -8.14 4.26 -2.19
CA PHE A 38 -9.36 3.63 -1.67
C PHE A 38 -9.44 3.69 -0.15
N CYS A 39 -8.31 3.48 0.54
CA CYS A 39 -8.28 3.59 1.99
C CYS A 39 -8.65 5.00 2.45
N LEU A 40 -8.02 6.05 1.88
CA LEU A 40 -8.29 7.43 2.26
C LEU A 40 -9.76 7.80 2.05
N GLN A 41 -10.33 7.38 0.93
CA GLN A 41 -11.75 7.59 0.65
C GLN A 41 -12.65 6.86 1.65
N SER A 42 -12.35 5.60 1.96
CA SER A 42 -13.09 4.82 2.96
C SER A 42 -13.03 5.45 4.35
N VAL A 43 -11.84 5.88 4.80
CA VAL A 43 -11.69 6.53 6.11
C VAL A 43 -12.44 7.84 6.15
N LYS A 44 -12.36 8.65 5.09
CA LYS A 44 -13.13 9.90 4.97
C LYS A 44 -14.64 9.65 5.10
N GLU A 45 -15.17 8.65 4.41
CA GLU A 45 -16.59 8.28 4.51
C GLU A 45 -16.97 7.86 5.93
N GLU A 46 -16.18 7.04 6.60
CA GLU A 46 -16.44 6.63 7.99
C GLU A 46 -16.36 7.79 8.98
N MET A 47 -15.40 8.72 8.81
CA MET A 47 -15.33 9.93 9.64
C MET A 47 -16.57 10.82 9.45
N MET A 48 -17.04 10.99 8.21
CA MET A 48 -18.26 11.76 7.92
C MET A 48 -19.50 11.09 8.51
N LYS A 49 -19.62 9.76 8.44
CA LYS A 49 -20.71 9.00 9.08
C LYS A 49 -20.71 9.16 10.60
N ALA A 50 -19.53 9.32 11.19
CA ALA A 50 -19.36 9.56 12.63
C ALA A 50 -19.49 11.04 13.03
N GLU A 51 -19.95 11.92 12.12
CA GLU A 51 -20.06 13.37 12.34
C GLU A 51 -18.74 14.04 12.78
N MET A 52 -17.60 13.45 12.40
CA MET A 52 -16.29 13.98 12.70
C MET A 52 -15.78 14.88 11.58
N VAL A 53 -15.06 15.95 11.93
CA VAL A 53 -14.32 16.74 10.95
C VAL A 53 -13.23 15.87 10.35
N TYR A 54 -13.19 15.80 9.02
CA TYR A 54 -12.15 15.05 8.32
C TYR A 54 -10.77 15.59 8.69
N SER A 55 -9.90 14.69 9.15
CA SER A 55 -8.50 14.98 9.44
C SER A 55 -7.63 14.18 8.49
N GLU A 56 -6.97 14.88 7.56
CA GLU A 56 -6.06 14.27 6.60
C GLU A 56 -4.89 13.56 7.30
N LYS A 57 -4.43 14.10 8.44
CA LYS A 57 -3.39 13.47 9.26
C LYS A 57 -3.83 12.10 9.76
N ILE A 58 -5.01 12.02 10.37
CA ILE A 58 -5.55 10.76 10.90
C ILE A 58 -5.81 9.78 9.77
N ALA A 59 -6.39 10.24 8.65
CA ALA A 59 -6.64 9.38 7.49
C ALA A 59 -5.34 8.80 6.90
N ASN A 60 -4.28 9.60 6.80
CA ASN A 60 -2.98 9.11 6.35
C ASN A 60 -2.37 8.11 7.34
N GLU A 61 -2.39 8.40 8.64
CA GLU A 61 -1.88 7.48 9.68
C GLU A 61 -2.63 6.14 9.65
N THR A 62 -3.97 6.16 9.59
CA THR A 62 -4.80 4.95 9.48
C THR A 62 -4.47 4.16 8.22
N CYS A 63 -4.29 4.83 7.09
CA CYS A 63 -4.03 4.17 5.82
C CYS A 63 -2.61 3.65 5.67
N ASP A 64 -1.64 4.32 6.28
CA ASP A 64 -0.26 3.83 6.33
C ASP A 64 -0.18 2.59 7.22
N CYS A 65 -0.86 2.57 8.38
CA CYS A 65 -1.04 1.35 9.18
C CYS A 65 -1.69 0.23 8.35
N TYR A 66 -2.82 0.51 7.70
CA TYR A 66 -3.55 -0.51 6.94
C TYR A 66 -2.65 -1.12 5.85
N TYR A 67 -1.90 -0.27 5.15
CA TYR A 67 -1.02 -0.72 4.07
C TYR A 67 0.14 -1.57 4.59
N GLU A 68 0.77 -1.16 5.69
CA GLU A 68 1.84 -1.93 6.33
C GLU A 68 1.36 -3.31 6.77
N GLU A 69 0.23 -3.38 7.47
CA GLU A 69 -0.36 -4.63 7.94
C GLU A 69 -0.84 -5.52 6.81
N PHE A 70 -1.46 -4.94 5.77
CA PHE A 70 -1.90 -5.68 4.60
C PHE A 70 -0.71 -6.29 3.85
N THR A 71 0.43 -5.59 3.80
CA THR A 71 1.64 -6.10 3.16
C THR A 71 2.26 -7.25 3.96
N GLN A 72 2.14 -7.24 5.28
CA GLN A 72 2.67 -8.29 6.16
C GLN A 72 1.77 -9.53 6.24
N THR A 73 0.46 -9.33 6.40
CA THR A 73 -0.51 -10.41 6.66
C THR A 73 -1.22 -10.90 5.41
N ALA A 74 -1.22 -10.11 4.32
CA ALA A 74 -2.05 -10.31 3.13
C ALA A 74 -3.56 -10.42 3.43
N SER A 75 -4.00 -9.98 4.63
CA SER A 75 -5.38 -10.08 5.09
C SER A 75 -6.01 -8.71 5.24
N HIS A 76 -7.02 -8.43 4.41
CA HIS A 76 -7.78 -7.18 4.49
C HIS A 76 -8.46 -7.02 5.86
N GLN A 77 -9.02 -8.10 6.39
CA GLN A 77 -9.81 -8.04 7.62
C GLN A 77 -8.93 -7.87 8.86
N GLU A 78 -7.74 -8.46 8.89
CA GLU A 78 -6.79 -8.27 9.99
C GLU A 78 -6.23 -6.85 9.97
N ALA A 79 -5.75 -6.38 8.82
CA ALA A 79 -5.24 -5.01 8.67
C ALA A 79 -6.29 -3.96 9.04
N LYS A 80 -7.53 -4.14 8.57
CA LYS A 80 -8.65 -3.26 8.92
C LYS A 80 -8.91 -3.26 10.43
N THR A 81 -9.04 -4.43 11.03
CA THR A 81 -9.39 -4.55 12.46
C THR A 81 -8.33 -3.90 13.35
N LYS A 82 -7.04 -4.16 13.06
CA LYS A 82 -5.94 -3.59 13.84
C LYS A 82 -5.87 -2.07 13.71
N CYS A 83 -5.89 -1.55 12.48
CA CYS A 83 -5.72 -0.12 12.26
C CYS A 83 -6.95 0.71 12.67
N GLU A 84 -8.16 0.13 12.64
CA GLU A 84 -9.34 0.77 13.24
C GLU A 84 -9.20 0.91 14.77
N LEU A 85 -8.63 -0.08 15.46
CA LEU A 85 -8.38 -0.01 16.91
C LEU A 85 -7.36 1.09 17.23
N GLU A 86 -6.23 1.12 16.52
CA GLU A 86 -5.20 2.17 16.69
C GLU A 86 -5.75 3.57 16.40
N THR A 87 -6.57 3.71 15.37
CA THR A 87 -7.22 4.99 15.04
C THR A 87 -8.16 5.47 16.16
N LYS A 88 -8.92 4.56 16.78
CA LYS A 88 -9.79 4.88 17.91
C LYS A 88 -8.97 5.31 19.14
N GLU A 89 -7.86 4.65 19.41
CA GLU A 89 -6.94 5.05 20.49
C GLU A 89 -6.38 6.46 20.26
N ASN A 90 -5.92 6.75 19.04
CA ASN A 90 -5.41 8.06 18.66
C ASN A 90 -6.47 9.17 18.76
N LEU A 91 -7.71 8.90 18.35
CA LEU A 91 -8.83 9.85 18.50
C LEU A 91 -9.16 10.10 19.98
N ASN A 92 -9.19 9.05 20.80
CA ASN A 92 -9.46 9.17 22.24
C ASN A 92 -8.34 9.91 22.99
N HIS A 93 -7.09 9.75 22.56
CA HIS A 93 -5.96 10.48 23.11
C HIS A 93 -6.05 11.98 22.76
N ASN A 94 -6.30 12.31 21.48
CA ASN A 94 -6.44 13.70 21.03
C ASN A 94 -7.65 14.44 21.63
N ARG A 95 -8.69 13.72 22.07
CA ARG A 95 -9.86 14.32 22.74
C ARG A 95 -9.64 14.63 24.22
N LYS A 96 -8.60 14.05 24.84
CA LYS A 96 -8.25 14.25 26.27
C LYS A 96 -7.29 15.41 26.49
N ILE A 97 -6.75 15.98 25.41
CA ILE A 97 -5.88 17.16 25.40
C ILE A 97 -6.74 18.37 25.00
#